data_AF-A0A7J8Q8V0-F1
#
_entry.id   AF-A0A7J8Q8V0-F1
#
_cell.length_a   1.000
_cell.length_b   1.000
_cell.length_c   1.000
_cell.angle_alpha   90.00
_cell.angle_beta   90.00
_cell.angle_gamma   90.00
#
_symmetry.space_group_name_H-M   'P 1'
#
loop_
_entity.id
_entity.type
_entity.pdbx_description
1 polymer ?
#
loop_
_entity_poly.entity_id
_entity_poly.type
_entity_poly.pdbx_seq_one_letter_code
_entity_poly.pdbx_strand_id
1 'polypeptide(L)'
;MSAALDPVDWLLFSLSRAFRSPLSVFVQIQGCVICLTLAIGWAFAAYVRNREINRMKDAMKCGNSFAFLCHDINELEHTNQVNLPRVTVVMPLKGFGEHNLHNWKSQITSLYGGPLEFLFVVESTEDPAYHAVSRLIRDFKVY
;
A
#
# COMPACT_ATOMS: atom_id res chain seq x y z
N MET A 1 -53.82 -25.11 5.61
CA MET A 1 -52.46 -24.54 5.60
C MET A 1 -52.10 -24.19 4.14
N SER A 2 -52.85 -23.26 3.53
CA SER A 2 -52.77 -22.96 2.07
C SER A 2 -52.87 -21.47 1.71
N ALA A 3 -53.28 -20.59 2.63
CA ALA A 3 -53.55 -19.18 2.31
C ALA A 3 -52.30 -18.28 2.19
N ALA A 4 -51.13 -18.74 2.66
CA ALA A 4 -49.88 -17.97 2.59
C ALA A 4 -49.13 -18.16 1.25
N LEU A 5 -49.50 -19.17 0.46
CA LEU A 5 -48.88 -19.45 -0.84
C LEU A 5 -49.47 -18.54 -1.92
N ASP A 6 -50.78 -18.29 -1.90
CA ASP A 6 -51.47 -17.45 -2.90
C ASP A 6 -50.88 -16.03 -3.11
N PRO A 7 -50.58 -15.23 -2.07
CA PRO A 7 -50.01 -13.90 -2.27
C PRO A 7 -48.54 -13.92 -2.71
N VAL A 8 -47.78 -14.93 -2.30
CA VAL A 8 -46.37 -15.11 -2.72
C VAL A 8 -46.34 -15.58 -4.18
N ASP A 9 -47.19 -16.51 -4.56
CA ASP A 9 -47.28 -17.01 -5.93
C ASP A 9 -47.78 -15.91 -6.88
N TRP A 10 -48.74 -15.09 -6.45
CA TRP A 10 -49.17 -13.92 -7.20
C TRP A 10 -48.07 -12.86 -7.33
N LEU A 11 -47.32 -12.61 -6.26
CA LEU A 11 -46.16 -11.69 -6.29
C LEU A 11 -45.06 -12.21 -7.23
N LEU A 12 -44.71 -13.50 -7.14
CA LEU A 12 -43.74 -14.15 -8.02
C LEU A 12 -44.20 -14.13 -9.48
N PHE A 13 -45.48 -14.34 -9.75
CA PHE A 13 -46.06 -14.25 -11.08
C PHE A 13 -46.06 -12.81 -11.63
N SER A 14 -46.40 -11.83 -10.80
CA SER A 14 -46.38 -10.41 -11.14
C SER A 14 -44.95 -9.93 -11.42
N LEU A 15 -44.00 -10.29 -10.57
CA LEU A 15 -42.57 -10.04 -10.76
C LEU A 15 -42.07 -10.73 -12.03
N SER A 16 -42.41 -12.00 -12.25
CA SER A 16 -42.06 -12.73 -13.48
C SER A 16 -42.56 -12.01 -14.73
N ARG A 17 -43.79 -11.49 -14.71
CA ARG A 17 -44.36 -10.72 -15.82
C ARG A 17 -43.67 -9.36 -16.02
N ALA A 18 -43.31 -8.69 -14.93
CA ALA A 18 -42.55 -7.43 -14.94
C ALA A 18 -41.12 -7.62 -15.48
N PHE A 19 -40.44 -8.70 -15.06
CA PHE A 19 -39.11 -9.11 -15.54
C PHE A 19 -39.12 -9.59 -16.99
N ARG A 20 -40.27 -10.00 -17.52
CA ARG A 20 -40.45 -10.39 -18.94
C ARG A 20 -40.68 -9.20 -19.87
N SER A 21 -40.84 -7.98 -19.34
CA SER A 21 -40.96 -6.79 -20.17
C SER A 21 -39.63 -6.52 -20.90
N PRO A 22 -39.66 -6.08 -22.18
CA PRO A 22 -38.45 -5.89 -22.97
C PRO A 22 -37.48 -4.87 -22.34
N LEU A 23 -38.01 -3.86 -21.63
CA LEU A 23 -37.20 -2.88 -20.90
C LEU A 23 -36.51 -3.50 -19.69
N SER A 24 -37.19 -4.35 -18.92
CA SER A 24 -36.58 -5.05 -17.78
C SER A 24 -35.50 -6.03 -18.21
N VAL A 25 -35.73 -6.78 -19.28
CA VAL A 25 -34.72 -7.68 -19.88
C VAL A 25 -33.50 -6.89 -20.34
N PHE A 26 -33.69 -5.72 -20.96
CA PHE A 26 -32.57 -4.85 -21.37
C PHE A 26 -31.72 -4.40 -20.17
N VAL A 27 -32.36 -3.92 -19.10
CA VAL A 27 -31.65 -3.50 -17.87
C VAL A 27 -30.95 -4.68 -17.19
N GLN A 28 -31.59 -5.86 -17.16
CA GLN A 28 -30.99 -7.06 -16.59
C GLN A 28 -29.75 -7.52 -17.36
N ILE A 29 -29.79 -7.51 -18.70
CA ILE A 29 -28.62 -7.83 -19.53
C ILE A 29 -27.47 -6.85 -19.26
N GLN A 30 -27.74 -5.54 -19.19
CA GLN A 30 -26.72 -4.54 -18.86
C GLN A 30 -26.12 -4.78 -17.47
N GLY A 31 -26.96 -5.06 -16.47
CA GLY A 31 -26.51 -5.41 -15.12
C GLY A 31 -25.65 -6.67 -15.08
N CYS A 32 -26.04 -7.72 -15.82
CA CYS A 32 -25.25 -8.95 -15.94
C CYS A 32 -23.88 -8.68 -16.59
N VAL A 33 -23.83 -7.88 -17.65
CA VAL A 33 -22.56 -7.51 -18.30
C VAL A 33 -21.64 -6.75 -17.34
N ILE A 34 -22.17 -5.79 -16.58
CA ILE A 34 -21.40 -5.05 -15.57
C ILE A 34 -20.89 -5.98 -14.46
N CYS A 35 -21.74 -6.86 -13.93
CA CYS A 35 -21.33 -7.81 -12.89
C CYS A 35 -20.26 -8.78 -13.41
N LEU A 36 -20.38 -9.26 -14.64
CA LEU A 36 -19.40 -10.15 -15.26
C LEU A 36 -18.05 -9.45 -15.46
N THR A 37 -18.03 -8.21 -15.97
CA THR A 37 -16.77 -7.47 -16.16
C THR A 37 -16.09 -7.19 -14.83
N LEU A 38 -16.85 -6.82 -13.79
CA LEU A 38 -16.32 -6.63 -12.44
C LEU A 38 -15.76 -7.92 -11.85
N ALA A 39 -16.49 -9.04 -11.98
CA ALA A 39 -16.04 -10.33 -11.49
C ALA A 39 -14.75 -10.79 -12.19
N ILE A 40 -14.67 -10.60 -13.51
CA ILE A 40 -13.47 -10.88 -14.31
C ILE A 40 -12.30 -9.99 -13.84
N GLY A 41 -12.52 -8.69 -13.67
CA GLY A 41 -11.51 -7.77 -13.17
C GLY A 41 -10.97 -8.18 -11.79
N TRP A 42 -11.86 -8.56 -10.87
CA TRP A 42 -11.50 -9.09 -9.56
C TRP A 42 -10.70 -10.39 -9.65
N ALA A 43 -11.10 -11.31 -10.53
CA ALA A 43 -10.38 -12.57 -10.73
C ALA A 43 -8.96 -12.34 -11.25
N PHE A 44 -8.78 -11.45 -12.23
CA PHE A 44 -7.45 -11.08 -12.73
C PHE A 44 -6.60 -10.41 -11.65
N ALA A 45 -7.16 -9.46 -10.89
CA ALA A 45 -6.44 -8.82 -9.78
C ALA A 45 -6.02 -9.83 -8.70
N ALA A 46 -6.90 -10.76 -8.34
CA ALA A 46 -6.61 -11.83 -7.39
C ALA A 46 -5.55 -12.79 -7.93
N TYR A 47 -5.57 -13.10 -9.23
CA TYR A 47 -4.55 -13.94 -9.88
C TYR A 47 -3.16 -13.30 -9.82
N VAL A 48 -3.04 -12.01 -10.18
CA VAL A 48 -1.77 -11.27 -10.09
C VAL A 48 -1.28 -11.22 -8.64
N ARG A 49 -2.16 -10.91 -7.68
CA ARG A 49 -1.81 -10.88 -6.26
C ARG A 49 -1.30 -12.24 -5.77
N ASN A 50 -1.99 -13.34 -6.11
CA ASN A 50 -1.57 -14.67 -5.72
C ASN A 50 -0.23 -15.07 -6.36
N ARG A 51 0.00 -14.66 -7.61
CA ARG A 51 1.28 -14.88 -8.29
C ARG A 51 2.44 -14.20 -7.55
N GLU A 52 2.29 -12.93 -7.17
CA GLU A 52 3.35 -12.22 -6.44
C GLU A 52 3.54 -12.76 -5.02
N ILE A 53 2.47 -13.11 -4.31
CA ILE A 53 2.59 -13.76 -2.99
C ILE A 53 3.35 -15.08 -3.08
N ASN A 54 3.08 -15.89 -4.11
CA ASN A 54 3.78 -17.15 -4.30
C ASN A 54 5.25 -16.91 -4.65
N ARG A 55 5.57 -15.94 -5.51
CA ARG A 55 6.96 -15.54 -5.79
C ARG A 55 7.71 -15.12 -4.54
N MET A 56 7.11 -14.28 -3.70
CA MET A 56 7.71 -13.87 -2.43
C MET A 56 7.94 -15.06 -1.50
N LYS A 57 6.97 -15.97 -1.38
CA LYS A 57 7.11 -17.19 -0.56
C LYS A 57 8.21 -18.11 -1.07
N ASP A 58 8.33 -18.26 -2.38
CA ASP A 58 9.36 -19.12 -2.97
C ASP A 58 10.74 -18.49 -2.82
N ALA A 59 10.87 -17.17 -2.99
CA ALA A 59 12.11 -16.44 -2.69
C ALA A 59 12.53 -16.57 -1.22
N MET A 60 11.58 -16.49 -0.27
CA MET A 60 11.85 -16.75 1.15
C MET A 60 12.35 -18.17 1.41
N LYS A 61 11.76 -19.19 0.77
CA LYS A 61 12.24 -20.58 0.88
C LYS A 61 13.65 -20.76 0.32
N CYS A 62 14.00 -20.02 -0.73
CA CYS A 62 15.33 -20.04 -1.34
C CYS A 62 16.39 -19.24 -0.56
N GLY A 63 16.06 -18.71 0.62
CA GLY A 63 17.00 -18.01 1.50
C GLY A 63 16.91 -16.48 1.48
N ASN A 64 16.02 -15.88 0.68
CA ASN A 64 15.77 -14.45 0.72
C ASN A 64 14.69 -14.11 1.77
N SER A 65 15.09 -14.03 3.03
CA SER A 65 14.21 -13.61 4.15
C SER A 65 13.57 -12.23 3.96
N PHE A 66 14.14 -11.39 3.09
CA PHE A 66 13.67 -10.05 2.76
C PHE A 66 12.97 -9.96 1.39
N ALA A 67 12.41 -11.06 0.88
CA ALA A 67 11.69 -11.08 -0.40
C ALA A 67 10.50 -10.10 -0.50
N PHE A 68 10.07 -9.53 0.64
CA PHE A 68 9.07 -8.47 0.71
C PHE A 68 9.61 -7.07 0.42
N LEU A 69 10.92 -6.85 0.58
CA LEU A 69 11.61 -5.59 0.30
C LEU A 69 12.33 -5.64 -1.05
N CYS A 70 13.11 -6.69 -1.28
CA CYS A 70 13.99 -6.83 -2.43
C CYS A 70 13.84 -8.24 -3.02
N HIS A 71 13.81 -8.33 -4.35
CA HIS A 71 13.74 -9.63 -5.04
C HIS A 71 15.03 -10.44 -4.85
N ASP A 72 16.16 -9.76 -4.76
CA ASP A 72 17.48 -10.36 -4.52
C ASP A 72 18.07 -9.82 -3.20
N ILE A 73 18.42 -10.72 -2.28
CA ILE A 73 19.05 -10.36 -1.01
C ILE A 73 20.50 -9.90 -1.19
N ASN A 74 21.15 -10.30 -2.30
CA ASN A 74 22.53 -9.92 -2.60
C ASN A 74 22.67 -8.42 -2.91
N GLU A 75 21.59 -7.73 -3.30
CA GLU A 75 21.59 -6.26 -3.43
C GLU A 75 21.83 -5.57 -2.08
N LEU A 76 21.46 -6.23 -0.98
CA LEU A 76 21.69 -5.75 0.39
C LEU A 76 23.06 -6.19 0.93
N GLU A 77 23.84 -6.96 0.16
CA GLU A 77 25.18 -7.36 0.56
C GLU A 77 26.12 -6.15 0.60
N HIS A 78 26.92 -6.08 1.66
CA HIS A 78 27.80 -4.94 1.93
C HIS A 78 28.73 -4.60 0.74
N THR A 79 29.10 -5.60 -0.06
CA THR A 79 29.94 -5.42 -1.26
C THR A 79 29.26 -4.59 -2.35
N ASN A 80 27.94 -4.77 -2.56
CA ASN A 80 27.17 -3.94 -3.49
C ASN A 80 26.92 -2.55 -2.92
N GLN A 81 26.72 -2.46 -1.60
CA GLN A 81 26.45 -1.21 -0.90
C GLN A 81 27.63 -0.22 -0.91
N VAL A 82 28.87 -0.71 -0.88
CA VAL A 82 30.08 0.14 -0.91
C VAL A 82 30.27 0.85 -2.26
N ASN A 83 29.75 0.29 -3.35
CA ASN A 83 29.81 0.89 -4.69
C ASN A 83 28.67 1.88 -4.97
N LEU A 84 27.78 2.11 -4.00
CA LEU A 84 26.68 3.03 -4.17
C LEU A 84 27.15 4.50 -4.16
N PRO A 85 26.53 5.38 -4.97
CA PRO A 85 26.88 6.79 -5.00
C PRO A 85 26.58 7.48 -3.66
N ARG A 86 27.23 8.62 -3.41
CA ARG A 86 26.83 9.48 -2.30
C ARG A 86 25.44 10.04 -2.55
N VAL A 87 24.57 9.96 -1.54
CA VAL A 87 23.21 10.48 -1.60
C VAL A 87 23.01 11.52 -0.50
N THR A 88 22.45 12.67 -0.87
CA THR A 88 22.05 13.71 0.07
C THR A 88 20.54 13.70 0.24
N VAL A 89 20.07 13.50 1.47
CA VAL A 89 18.66 13.53 1.85
C VAL A 89 18.31 14.92 2.35
N VAL A 90 17.44 15.62 1.61
CA VAL A 90 16.93 16.93 2.01
C VAL A 90 15.65 16.74 2.82
N MET A 91 15.66 17.19 4.07
CA MET A 91 14.53 17.08 4.99
C MET A 91 13.97 18.47 5.31
N PRO A 92 12.90 18.92 4.64
CA PRO A 92 12.19 20.12 5.03
C PRO A 92 11.38 19.84 6.30
N LEU A 93 11.60 20.65 7.34
CA LEU A 93 11.00 20.49 8.65
C LEU A 93 10.21 21.73 9.01
N LYS A 94 9.01 21.53 9.56
CA LYS A 94 8.13 22.60 10.00
C LYS A 94 7.39 22.21 11.27
N GLY A 95 7.55 23.02 12.31
CA GLY A 95 6.89 22.81 13.59
C GLY A 95 7.32 21.53 14.32
N PHE A 96 6.72 21.27 15.48
CA PHE A 96 7.08 20.15 16.34
C PHE A 96 5.84 19.48 16.92
N GLY A 97 5.70 18.18 16.71
CA GLY A 97 4.70 17.30 17.33
C GLY A 97 5.35 15.99 17.77
N GLU A 98 4.79 15.29 18.76
CA GLU A 98 5.43 14.11 19.36
C GLU A 98 5.79 13.01 18.34
N HIS A 99 4.98 12.84 17.30
CA HIS A 99 5.24 11.85 16.24
C HIS A 99 6.36 12.25 15.26
N ASN A 100 6.69 13.54 15.17
CA ASN A 100 7.67 14.04 14.20
C ASN A 100 9.08 13.56 14.52
N LEU A 101 9.45 13.53 15.81
CA LEU A 101 10.80 13.10 16.22
C LEU A 101 11.07 11.62 15.86
N HIS A 102 10.06 10.77 16.06
CA HIS A 102 10.18 9.35 15.69
C HIS A 102 10.32 9.18 14.17
N ASN A 103 9.53 9.92 13.39
CA ASN A 103 9.62 9.91 11.93
C ASN A 103 10.95 10.45 11.41
N TRP A 104 11.51 11.50 12.03
CA TRP A 104 12.82 12.01 11.64
C TRP A 104 13.93 11.02 11.99
N LYS A 105 13.85 10.40 13.18
CA LYS A 105 14.78 9.34 13.57
C LYS A 105 14.76 8.18 12.57
N SER A 106 13.59 7.69 12.19
CA SER A 106 13.48 6.55 11.27
C SER A 106 14.06 6.86 9.88
N GLN A 107 13.94 8.11 9.41
CA GLN A 107 14.53 8.55 8.15
C GLN A 107 16.06 8.67 8.21
N ILE A 108 16.61 9.13 9.34
CA ILE A 108 18.07 9.23 9.52
C ILE A 108 18.70 7.84 9.65
N THR A 109 17.98 6.88 10.22
CA THR A 109 18.40 5.47 10.34
C THR A 109 18.02 4.63 9.10
N SER A 110 17.76 5.26 7.96
CA SER A 110 17.41 4.54 6.73
C SER A 110 18.55 3.61 6.30
N LEU A 111 18.19 2.42 5.81
CA LEU A 111 19.09 1.33 5.44
C LEU A 111 19.73 1.53 4.06
N TYR A 112 20.18 2.75 3.74
CA TYR A 112 21.03 2.94 2.56
C TYR A 112 22.47 2.59 2.92
N GLY A 113 23.06 1.66 2.16
CA GLY A 113 24.41 1.18 2.46
C GLY A 113 25.55 2.02 1.90
N GLY A 114 25.25 3.02 1.06
CA GLY A 114 26.23 3.98 0.54
C GLY A 114 26.41 5.21 1.45
N PRO A 115 27.33 6.12 1.11
CA PRO A 115 27.56 7.32 1.92
C PRO A 115 26.35 8.26 1.88
N LEU A 116 25.79 8.55 3.07
CA LEU A 116 24.66 9.46 3.24
C LEU A 116 25.08 10.83 3.78
N GLU A 117 24.40 11.87 3.31
CA GLU A 117 24.43 13.21 3.86
C GLU A 117 23.00 13.66 4.15
N PHE A 118 22.76 14.31 5.28
CA PHE A 118 21.43 14.81 5.65
C PHE A 118 21.45 16.34 5.73
N LEU A 119 20.57 16.98 4.98
CA LEU A 119 20.36 18.43 5.00
C LEU A 119 18.99 18.75 5.60
N PHE A 120 18.98 19.25 6.83
CA PHE A 120 17.76 19.69 7.50
C PHE A 120 17.48 21.15 7.17
N VAL A 121 16.32 21.42 6.58
CA VAL A 121 15.87 22.76 6.20
C VAL A 121 14.73 23.18 7.12
N VAL A 122 14.95 24.24 7.91
CA VAL A 122 13.96 24.85 8.80
C VAL A 122 13.65 26.27 8.34
N GLU A 123 12.46 26.78 8.66
CA GLU A 123 12.04 28.12 8.22
C GLU A 123 12.77 29.26 8.97
N SER A 124 13.08 29.06 10.25
CA SER A 124 13.76 30.04 11.11
C SER A 124 14.41 29.34 12.31
N THR A 125 15.33 30.04 12.98
CA THR A 125 15.87 29.61 14.29
C THR A 125 14.83 29.62 15.40
N GLU A 126 13.71 30.32 15.21
CA GLU A 126 12.58 30.37 16.14
C GLU A 126 11.60 29.20 15.96
N ASP A 127 11.75 28.39 14.90
CA ASP A 127 10.91 27.22 14.68
C ASP A 127 11.15 26.17 15.78
N PRO A 128 10.08 25.67 16.45
CA PRO A 128 10.19 24.53 17.36
C PRO A 128 10.97 23.32 16.79
N ALA A 129 10.92 23.11 15.48
CA ALA A 129 11.70 22.07 14.80
C ALA A 129 13.21 22.27 14.94
N TYR A 130 13.71 23.51 14.93
CA TYR A 130 15.15 23.82 15.00
C TYR A 130 15.78 23.27 16.28
N HIS A 131 15.11 23.47 17.43
CA HIS A 131 15.59 22.98 18.72
C HIS A 131 15.59 21.44 18.78
N ALA A 132 14.53 20.81 18.29
CA ALA A 132 14.42 19.36 18.27
C ALA A 132 15.49 18.70 17.39
N VAL A 133 15.74 19.28 16.22
CA VAL A 133 16.72 18.78 15.24
C VAL A 133 18.15 19.04 15.71
N SER A 134 18.42 20.21 16.31
CA SER A 134 19.72 20.48 16.93
C SER A 134 20.06 19.45 18.01
N ARG A 135 19.06 19.06 18.82
CA ARG A 135 19.23 17.99 19.81
C ARG A 135 19.46 16.64 19.13
N LEU A 136 18.67 16.32 18.10
CA LEU A 136 18.80 15.09 17.32
C LEU A 136 20.20 14.94 16.71
N ILE A 137 20.73 15.99 16.07
CA ILE A 137 22.07 16.00 15.48
C ILE A 137 23.14 15.78 16.55
N ARG A 138 22.99 16.36 17.74
CA ARG A 138 23.93 16.15 18.86
C ARG A 138 23.91 14.70 19.34
N ASP A 139 22.72 14.11 19.48
CA ASP A 139 22.57 12.71 19.90
C ASP A 139 23.23 11.74 18.90
N PHE A 140 23.13 12.04 17.59
CA PHE A 140 23.72 11.20 16.54
C PHE A 140 25.22 11.43 16.31
N LYS A 141 25.77 12.61 16.59
CA LYS A 141 27.23 12.87 16.49
C LYS A 141 28.07 12.15 17.55
N VAL A 142 27.44 11.58 18.58
CA VAL A 142 28.12 10.89 19.69
C VAL A 142 28.33 9.39 19.39
N TYR A 143 27.73 8.87 18.32
CA TYR A 143 27.97 7.53 17.77
C TYR A 143 28.86 7.60 16.52
#